data_AF-A0A0C1HDF6-F1
#
_entry.id   AF-A0A0C1HDF6-F1
#
_cell.length_a   1.000
_cell.length_b   1.000
_cell.length_c   1.000
_cell.angle_alpha   90.00
_cell.angle_beta   90.00
_cell.angle_gamma   90.00
#
_symmetry.space_group_name_H-M   'P 1'
#
loop_
_entity.id
_entity.type
_entity.pdbx_description
1 polymer ?
#
loop_
_entity_poly.entity_id
_entity_poly.type
_entity_poly.pdbx_seq_one_letter_code
_entity_poly.pdbx_strand_id
1 'polypeptide(L)' 'MLFNRSFNIGFFLLAIYLILVGLVSIVGGLVLPPLLMGILALLSGIFILMRR' A
#
# COMPACT_ATOMS: atom_id res chain seq x y z
N MET A 1 -19.88 -1.65 -23.44
CA MET A 1 -20.19 -1.39 -22.01
C MET A 1 -18.89 -1.06 -21.32
N LEU A 2 -18.59 0.24 -21.22
CA LEU A 2 -17.34 0.78 -20.69
C LEU A 2 -17.29 0.63 -19.17
N PHE A 3 -16.29 -0.10 -18.67
CA PHE A 3 -15.71 -0.01 -17.32
C PHE A 3 -16.70 0.23 -16.16
N ASN A 4 -17.61 -0.71 -15.91
CA ASN A 4 -18.23 -0.84 -14.59
C ASN A 4 -17.31 -1.66 -13.66
N ARG A 5 -16.10 -1.17 -13.38
CA ARG A 5 -15.28 -1.75 -12.29
C ARG A 5 -15.88 -1.26 -10.99
N SER A 6 -16.40 -2.17 -10.17
CA SER A 6 -16.89 -1.86 -8.82
C SER A 6 -15.77 -1.20 -8.02
N PHE A 7 -15.75 0.14 -8.02
CA PHE A 7 -14.78 0.96 -7.33
C PHE A 7 -15.04 0.82 -5.83
N ASN A 8 -14.48 -0.23 -5.24
CA ASN A 8 -14.63 -0.51 -3.82
C ASN A 8 -13.72 0.45 -3.04
N ILE A 9 -14.13 1.71 -2.90
CA ILE A 9 -13.34 2.83 -2.32
C ILE A 9 -12.54 2.42 -1.08
N GLY A 10 -13.07 1.54 -0.22
CA GLY A 10 -12.38 0.97 0.94
C GLY A 10 -10.97 0.42 0.66
N PHE A 11 -10.77 -0.49 -0.30
CA PHE A 11 -9.39 -0.96 -0.55
C PHE A 11 -8.53 0.03 -1.34
N PHE A 12 -9.13 1.02 -2.01
CA PHE A 12 -8.34 2.09 -2.63
C PHE A 12 -7.71 2.94 -1.53
N LEU A 13 -8.50 3.30 -0.50
CA LEU A 13 -7.99 3.93 0.72
C LEU A 13 -6.97 3.05 1.45
N LEU A 14 -7.23 1.75 1.60
CA LEU A 14 -6.29 0.80 2.22
C LEU A 14 -4.93 0.79 1.51
N ALA A 15 -4.93 0.76 0.17
CA ALA A 15 -3.71 0.78 -0.62
C ALA A 15 -2.91 2.06 -0.41
N ILE A 16 -3.56 3.24 -0.45
CA ILE A 16 -2.90 4.52 -0.19
C ILE A 16 -2.33 4.55 1.23
N TYR A 17 -3.08 4.09 2.22
CA TYR A 17 -2.63 4.02 3.60
C TYR A 17 -1.36 3.15 3.75
N LEU A 18 -1.37 1.94 3.18
CA LEU A 18 -0.22 1.03 3.20
C LEU A 18 1.01 1.64 2.52
N ILE A 19 0.83 2.38 1.43
CA ILE A 19 1.93 3.07 0.75
C ILE A 19 2.52 4.16 1.65
N LEU A 20 1.67 4.97 2.28
CA LEU A 20 2.12 6.03 3.19
C LEU A 20 2.83 5.47 4.43
N VAL A 21 2.28 4.44 5.06
CA VAL A 21 2.91 3.76 6.22
C VAL A 21 4.25 3.15 5.83
N GLY A 22 4.33 2.54 4.63
CA GLY A 22 5.56 2.00 4.09
C GLY A 22 6.63 3.08 3.92
N LEU A 23 6.27 4.22 3.33
CA LEU A 23 7.17 5.36 3.18
C LEU A 23 7.65 5.90 4.53
N VAL A 24 6.75 6.13 5.49
CA VAL A 24 7.08 6.66 6.82
C VAL A 24 7.98 5.70 7.58
N SER A 25 7.76 4.40 7.47
CA SER A 25 8.59 3.38 8.11
C SER A 25 10.01 3.35 7.55
N ILE A 26 10.19 3.63 6.26
CA ILE A 26 11.52 3.70 5.63
C ILE A 26 12.24 5.00 6.00
N VAL A 27 11.52 6.13 6.05
CA VAL A 27 12.08 7.45 6.40
C VAL A 27 12.41 7.56 7.89
N GLY A 28 11.67 6.87 8.76
CA GLY A 28 11.86 6.88 10.22
C GLY A 28 13.16 6.25 10.72
N GLY A 29 13.90 5.54 9.87
CA GLY A 29 15.24 5.02 10.16
C GLY A 29 15.48 3.60 9.63
N LEU A 30 16.74 3.30 9.31
CA LEU A 30 17.23 2.02 8.77
C LEU A 30 17.35 0.92 9.84
N VAL A 31 16.48 0.91 10.84
CA VAL A 31 16.41 -0.21 11.79
C VAL A 31 15.75 -1.39 11.06
N LEU A 32 16.33 -2.58 11.17
CA LEU A 32 15.88 -3.80 10.47
C LEU A 32 14.37 -4.10 10.61
N PRO A 33 13.73 -3.98 11.79
CA PRO A 33 12.32 -4.32 11.95
C PRO A 33 11.37 -3.35 11.21
N PRO A 34 11.50 -2.01 11.33
CA PRO A 34 10.72 -1.05 10.53
C PRO A 34 10.92 -1.17 9.02
N LEU A 35 12.14 -1.47 8.57
CA LEU A 35 12.45 -1.59 7.13
C LEU A 35 11.67 -2.75 6.48
N LEU A 36 11.67 -3.93 7.12
CA LEU A 36 10.94 -5.09 6.64
C LEU A 36 9.43 -4.84 6.59
N MET A 37 8.88 -4.23 7.65
CA MET A 37 7.47 -3.82 7.69
C MET A 37 7.13 -2.80 6.60
N GLY A 38 8.03 -1.83 6.37
CA GLY A 38 7.84 -0.81 5.34
C GLY A 38 7.79 -1.40 3.93
N ILE A 39 8.69 -2.33 3.62
CA ILE A 39 8.72 -3.03 2.32
C ILE A 39 7.45 -3.87 2.13
N LEU A 40 7.03 -4.63 3.14
CA LEU A 40 5.80 -5.44 3.05
C LEU A 40 4.55 -4.56 2.87
N ALA A 41 4.49 -3.41 3.54
CA ALA A 41 3.41 -2.45 3.39
C ALA A 41 3.35 -1.87 1.97
N LEU A 42 4.49 -1.47 1.41
CA LEU A 42 4.57 -0.99 0.01
C LEU A 42 4.13 -2.06 -0.99
N LEU A 43 4.67 -3.28 -0.88
CA LEU A 43 4.31 -4.39 -1.76
C LEU A 43 2.82 -4.70 -1.67
N SER A 44 2.25 -4.72 -0.47
CA SER A 44 0.83 -4.95 -0.25
C SER A 44 -0.02 -3.86 -0.89
N GLY A 45 0.33 -2.58 -0.70
CA GLY A 45 -0.38 -1.45 -1.31
C GLY A 45 -0.37 -1.48 -2.84
N ILE A 46 0.78 -1.80 -3.44
CA ILE A 46 0.93 -1.94 -4.89
C ILE A 46 0.10 -3.12 -5.41
N PHE A 47 0.13 -4.28 -4.74
CA PHE A 47 -0.65 -5.46 -5.13
C PHE A 47 -2.16 -5.20 -5.10
N ILE A 48 -2.65 -4.45 -4.10
CA ILE A 48 -4.07 -4.09 -3.99
C ILE A 48 -4.50 -3.19 -5.15
N LEU A 49 -3.63 -2.27 -5.60
CA LEU A 49 -3.91 -1.42 -6.77
C LEU A 49 -3.86 -2.21 -8.08
N MET A 50 -2.91 -3.14 -8.22
CA MET A 50 -2.74 -3.92 -9.46
C MET A 50 -3.87 -4.92 -9.70
N ARG A 51 -4.45 -5.49 -8.63
CA ARG A 51 -5.50 -6.53 -8.74
C ARG A 51 -6.92 -5.98 -8.92
N ARG A 52 -7.09 -4.66 -8.88
CA ARG A 52 -8.39 -3.98 -9.07
C ARG A 52 -8.50 -3.33 -10.43
#